data_AF-A0A931UZQ4-F1
#
_entry.id   AF-A0A931UZQ4-F1
#
_cell.length_a   1.000
_cell.length_b   1.000
_cell.length_c   1.000
_cell.angle_alpha   90.00
_cell.angle_beta   90.00
_cell.angle_gamma   90.00
#
_symmetry.space_group_name_H-M   'P 1'
#
loop_
_entity.id
_entity.type
_entity.pdbx_description
1 polymer ?
#
loop_
_entity_poly.entity_id
_entity_poly.type
_entity_poly.pdbx_seq_one_letter_code
_entity_poly.pdbx_strand_id
1 'polypeptide(L)'
;MSAPYFALWRWVFVLALTLELPVVALAVRRPQRLRAVMVAVLGNAITHPALWFLWPRVMPYGAALVVGELVAVGVEGALLATLGKLGRRGVWIALFANLYSWAIGELILRGLGPALVRVWYGR
;
A
#
# COMPACT_ATOMS: atom_id res chain seq x y z
N MET A 1 -7.32 12.34 -17.16
CA MET A 1 -6.69 12.42 -15.82
C MET A 1 -5.95 13.73 -15.74
N SER A 2 -6.19 14.52 -14.69
CA SER A 2 -5.42 15.75 -14.49
C SER A 2 -4.01 15.39 -14.03
N ALA A 3 -2.99 16.08 -14.55
CA ALA A 3 -1.60 15.99 -14.08
C ALA A 3 -1.44 15.99 -12.54
N PRO A 4 -2.19 16.80 -11.75
CA PRO A 4 -2.12 16.75 -10.29
C PRO A 4 -2.52 15.42 -9.66
N TYR A 5 -3.48 14.69 -10.23
CA TYR A 5 -3.95 13.42 -9.64
C TYR A 5 -2.89 12.31 -9.74
N PHE A 6 -2.20 12.23 -10.88
CA PHE A 6 -1.10 11.28 -11.05
C PHE A 6 0.10 11.61 -10.15
N ALA A 7 0.41 12.91 -9.97
CA ALA A 7 1.46 13.34 -9.05
C ALA A 7 1.14 12.96 -7.60
N LEU A 8 -0.12 13.13 -7.17
CA LEU A 8 -0.58 12.72 -5.84
C LEU A 8 -0.46 11.20 -5.65
N TRP A 9 -0.95 10.41 -6.61
CA TRP A 9 -0.81 8.94 -6.56
C TRP A 9 0.65 8.52 -6.37
N ARG A 10 1.56 9.11 -7.15
CA ARG A 10 2.99 8.79 -7.08
C ARG A 10 3.57 9.09 -5.69
N TRP A 11 3.18 10.22 -5.09
CA TRP A 11 3.62 10.57 -3.74
C TRP A 11 3.10 9.58 -2.70
N VAL A 12 1.81 9.21 -2.76
CA VAL A 12 1.23 8.23 -1.84
C VAL A 12 1.85 6.85 -2.05
N PHE A 13 2.12 6.46 -3.28
CA PHE A 13 2.80 5.20 -3.60
C PHE A 13 4.22 5.13 -3.00
N VAL A 14 5.01 6.20 -3.15
CA VAL A 14 6.35 6.27 -2.55
C VAL A 14 6.26 6.24 -1.03
N LEU A 15 5.25 6.90 -0.45
CA LEU A 15 5.02 6.88 1.00
C LEU A 15 4.69 5.46 1.48
N ALA A 16 3.77 4.75 0.80
CA ALA A 16 3.40 3.37 1.12
C ALA A 16 4.63 2.46 1.10
N LEU A 17 5.43 2.50 0.03
CA LEU A 17 6.69 1.75 -0.04
C LEU A 17 7.65 2.11 1.09
N THR A 18 7.76 3.40 1.43
CA THR A 18 8.65 3.86 2.52
C THR A 18 8.23 3.29 3.87
N LEU A 19 6.93 3.11 4.10
CA LEU A 19 6.37 2.59 5.35
C LEU A 19 6.41 1.05 5.40
N GLU A 20 6.08 0.38 4.30
CA GLU A 20 5.89 -1.06 4.26
C GLU A 20 7.21 -1.85 4.12
N LEU A 21 8.14 -1.37 3.30
CA LEU A 21 9.37 -2.10 3.02
C LEU A 21 10.24 -2.31 4.26
N PRO A 22 10.38 -1.37 5.22
CA PRO A 22 11.07 -1.62 6.49
C PRO A 22 10.42 -2.71 7.32
N VAL A 23 9.08 -2.73 7.40
CA VAL A 23 8.33 -3.76 8.14
C VAL A 23 8.61 -5.14 7.56
N VAL A 24 8.48 -5.27 6.23
CA VAL A 24 8.76 -6.53 5.51
C VAL A 24 10.23 -6.94 5.69
N ALA A 25 11.17 -6.00 5.56
CA ALA A 25 12.59 -6.29 5.67
C ALA A 25 13.00 -6.74 7.08
N LEU A 26 12.42 -6.15 8.13
CA LEU A 26 12.66 -6.52 9.52
C LEU A 26 12.01 -7.85 9.89
N ALA A 27 10.84 -8.15 9.31
CA ALA A 27 10.11 -9.38 9.60
C ALA A 27 10.71 -10.64 8.96
N VAL A 28 11.61 -10.48 7.98
CA VAL A 28 12.23 -11.57 7.21
C VAL A 28 13.74 -11.70 7.49
N ARG A 29 14.22 -12.95 7.59
CA ARG A 29 15.63 -13.28 7.85
C ARG A 29 16.53 -12.97 6.63
N ARG A 30 17.80 -12.69 6.88
CA ARG A 30 18.86 -12.53 5.87
C ARG A 30 19.32 -13.93 5.44
N PRO A 31 18.63 -14.58 4.49
CA PRO A 31 18.95 -14.32 3.07
C PRO A 31 17.73 -13.95 2.22
N GLN A 32 16.52 -14.06 2.76
CA GLN A 32 15.27 -13.85 2.02
C GLN A 32 14.85 -12.38 1.98
N ARG A 33 15.47 -11.52 2.80
CA ARG A 33 15.12 -10.10 2.96
C ARG A 33 15.01 -9.33 1.64
N LEU A 34 16.02 -9.41 0.77
CA LEU A 34 15.98 -8.69 -0.51
C LEU A 34 14.82 -9.17 -1.38
N ARG A 35 14.60 -10.49 -1.46
CA ARG A 35 13.49 -11.07 -2.22
C ARG A 35 12.14 -10.65 -1.63
N ALA A 36 12.01 -10.58 -0.30
CA ALA A 36 10.79 -10.12 0.36
C ALA A 36 10.48 -8.67 0.05
N VAL A 37 11.50 -7.80 0.08
CA VAL A 37 11.37 -6.39 -0.32
C VAL A 37 10.97 -6.28 -1.79
N MET A 38 11.60 -7.02 -2.70
CA MET A 38 11.22 -7.02 -4.12
C MET A 38 9.79 -7.50 -4.33
N VAL A 39 9.36 -8.55 -3.61
CA VAL A 39 7.98 -9.05 -3.65
C VAL A 39 7.00 -7.98 -3.19
N ALA A 40 7.28 -7.28 -2.08
CA ALA A 40 6.43 -6.20 -1.60
C ALA A 40 6.35 -5.04 -2.61
N VAL A 41 7.48 -4.63 -3.21
CA VAL A 41 7.50 -3.62 -4.28
C VAL A 41 6.63 -4.05 -5.46
N LEU A 42 6.73 -5.31 -5.91
CA LEU A 42 5.92 -5.82 -7.01
C LEU A 42 4.44 -5.90 -6.66
N GLY A 43 4.10 -6.34 -5.44
CA GLY A 43 2.73 -6.38 -4.93
C GLY A 43 2.09 -5.00 -4.94
N ASN A 44 2.78 -4.01 -4.37
CA ASN A 44 2.38 -2.60 -4.41
C ASN A 44 2.25 -2.08 -5.85
N ALA A 45 3.22 -2.37 -6.73
CA ALA A 45 3.19 -1.90 -8.12
C ALA A 45 1.99 -2.45 -8.93
N ILE A 46 1.45 -3.61 -8.54
CA ILE A 46 0.26 -4.20 -9.17
C ILE A 46 -1.02 -3.63 -8.53
N THR A 47 -1.07 -3.58 -7.20
CA THR A 47 -2.30 -3.32 -6.45
C THR A 47 -2.60 -1.82 -6.34
N HIS A 48 -1.59 -0.97 -6.16
CA HIS A 48 -1.76 0.46 -5.94
C HIS A 48 -2.33 1.21 -7.16
N PRO A 49 -1.91 0.92 -8.42
CA PRO A 49 -2.58 1.48 -9.60
C PRO A 49 -4.03 1.04 -9.73
N ALA A 50 -4.34 -0.22 -9.43
CA ALA A 50 -5.72 -0.72 -9.48
C ALA A 50 -6.60 0.02 -8.46
N LEU A 51 -6.08 0.25 -7.25
CA LEU A 51 -6.77 0.96 -6.18
C LEU A 51 -7.08 2.41 -6.52
N TRP A 52 -6.19 3.10 -7.23
CA TRP A 52 -6.37 4.51 -7.55
C TRP A 52 -7.10 4.74 -8.87
N PHE A 53 -6.90 3.88 -9.87
CA PHE A 53 -7.32 4.16 -11.24
C PHE A 53 -8.46 3.27 -11.73
N LEU A 54 -8.61 2.07 -11.17
CA LEU A 54 -9.61 1.11 -11.60
C LEU A 54 -10.80 1.07 -10.63
N TRP A 55 -10.58 0.76 -9.35
CA TRP A 55 -11.67 0.51 -8.40
C TRP A 55 -12.63 1.70 -8.16
N PRO A 56 -12.17 2.95 -8.03
CA PRO A 56 -13.06 4.09 -7.84
C PRO A 56 -14.02 4.33 -9.01
N ARG A 57 -13.78 3.71 -10.18
CA ARG A 57 -14.67 3.79 -11.36
C ARG A 57 -15.76 2.73 -11.36
N VAL A 58 -15.58 1.65 -10.62
CA VAL A 58 -16.48 0.48 -10.65
C VAL A 58 -17.25 0.28 -9.35
N MET A 59 -16.86 0.95 -8.26
CA MET A 59 -17.53 0.82 -6.96
C MET A 59 -17.42 2.11 -6.12
N PRO A 60 -18.32 2.31 -5.13
CA PRO A 60 -18.24 3.44 -4.21
C PRO A 60 -16.92 3.48 -3.44
N TYR A 61 -16.45 4.68 -3.10
CA TYR A 61 -15.13 4.88 -2.48
C TYR A 61 -14.87 4.00 -1.25
N GLY A 62 -15.84 3.90 -0.32
CA GLY A 62 -15.70 3.05 0.87
C GLY A 62 -15.52 1.56 0.53
N ALA A 63 -16.23 1.07 -0.48
CA ALA A 63 -16.07 -0.30 -0.97
C ALA A 63 -14.73 -0.48 -1.70
N ALA A 64 -14.31 0.49 -2.51
CA ALA A 64 -13.02 0.48 -3.20
C ALA A 64 -11.84 0.40 -2.23
N LEU A 65 -11.91 1.11 -1.10
CA LEU A 65 -10.91 1.02 -0.05
C LEU A 65 -10.88 -0.38 0.57
N VAL A 66 -12.02 -0.90 1.05
CA VAL A 66 -12.06 -2.21 1.73
C VAL A 66 -11.62 -3.33 0.80
N VAL A 67 -12.18 -3.38 -0.42
CA VAL A 67 -11.80 -4.38 -1.42
C VAL A 67 -10.32 -4.25 -1.76
N GLY A 68 -9.83 -3.02 -1.85
CA GLY A 68 -8.46 -2.78 -2.24
C GLY A 68 -7.43 -3.21 -1.21
N GLU A 69 -7.68 -2.93 0.07
CA GLU A 69 -6.87 -3.43 1.18
C GLU A 69 -6.89 -4.97 1.23
N LEU A 70 -8.06 -5.59 1.05
CA LEU A 70 -8.18 -7.05 1.01
C LEU A 70 -7.40 -7.67 -0.15
N VAL A 71 -7.45 -7.05 -1.33
CA VAL A 71 -6.67 -7.49 -2.49
C VAL A 71 -5.18 -7.29 -2.27
N ALA A 72 -4.76 -6.15 -1.70
CA ALA A 72 -3.35 -5.88 -1.40
C ALA A 72 -2.78 -6.91 -0.42
N VAL A 73 -3.44 -7.11 0.73
CA VAL A 73 -3.06 -8.12 1.72
C VAL A 73 -3.11 -9.53 1.12
N GLY A 74 -4.09 -9.84 0.27
CA GLY A 74 -4.22 -11.13 -0.39
C GLY A 74 -3.06 -11.41 -1.35
N VAL A 75 -2.76 -10.48 -2.25
CA VAL A 75 -1.68 -10.59 -3.25
C VAL A 75 -0.33 -10.63 -2.54
N GLU A 76 -0.03 -9.68 -1.68
CA GLU A 76 1.25 -9.61 -0.97
C GLU A 76 1.43 -10.76 0.00
N GLY A 77 0.36 -11.14 0.71
CA GLY A 77 0.36 -12.27 1.62
C GLY A 77 0.61 -13.59 0.89
N ALA A 78 0.01 -13.80 -0.27
CA ALA A 78 0.26 -14.99 -1.10
C ALA A 78 1.70 -15.02 -1.63
N LEU A 79 2.20 -13.90 -2.14
CA LEU A 79 3.58 -13.80 -2.64
C LEU A 79 4.60 -14.00 -1.50
N LEU A 80 4.38 -13.42 -0.33
CA LEU A 80 5.24 -13.62 0.84
C LEU A 80 5.11 -15.02 1.43
N ALA A 81 3.92 -15.62 1.42
CA ALA A 81 3.73 -16.98 1.93
C ALA A 81 4.52 -18.02 1.12
N THR A 82 4.61 -17.83 -0.19
CA THR A 82 5.39 -18.71 -1.09
C THR A 82 6.90 -18.44 -0.99
N LEU A 83 7.31 -17.23 -0.60
CA LEU A 83 8.70 -16.88 -0.41
C LEU A 83 9.34 -17.71 0.72
N GLY A 84 10.31 -18.55 0.39
CA GLY A 84 11.12 -19.24 1.40
C GLY A 84 10.33 -20.11 2.39
N LYS A 85 9.10 -20.53 2.03
CA LYS A 85 8.15 -21.27 2.86
C LYS A 85 7.71 -20.54 4.13
N LEU A 86 7.58 -19.21 4.10
CA LEU A 86 7.03 -18.44 5.22
C LEU A 86 5.59 -18.85 5.57
N GLY A 87 4.82 -19.39 4.61
CA GLY A 87 3.47 -19.90 4.84
C GLY A 87 2.55 -18.83 5.44
N ARG A 88 1.81 -19.18 6.49
CA ARG A 88 0.89 -18.25 7.18
C ARG A 88 1.58 -17.00 7.72
N ARG A 89 2.88 -17.07 8.04
CA ARG A 89 3.65 -15.91 8.49
C ARG A 89 3.73 -14.83 7.42
N GLY A 90 3.82 -15.20 6.13
CA GLY A 90 3.84 -14.24 5.03
C GLY A 90 2.56 -13.40 4.98
N VAL A 91 1.41 -14.03 5.20
CA VAL A 91 0.10 -13.35 5.27
C VAL A 91 0.04 -12.37 6.44
N TRP A 92 0.50 -12.76 7.63
CA TRP A 92 0.55 -11.86 8.77
C TRP A 92 1.47 -10.67 8.53
N ILE A 93 2.63 -10.88 7.91
CA ILE A 93 3.55 -9.79 7.56
C ILE A 93 2.87 -8.80 6.62
N ALA A 94 2.23 -9.28 5.56
CA ALA A 94 1.49 -8.44 4.61
C ALA A 94 0.38 -7.65 5.33
N LEU A 95 -0.42 -8.33 6.17
CA LEU A 95 -1.49 -7.69 6.93
C LEU A 95 -0.97 -6.57 7.83
N PHE A 96 0.10 -6.82 8.61
CA PHE A 96 0.68 -5.81 9.49
C PHE A 96 1.31 -4.65 8.72
N ALA A 97 1.98 -4.92 7.60
CA ALA A 97 2.57 -3.88 6.77
C ALA A 97 1.49 -2.97 6.17
N ASN A 98 0.44 -3.55 5.56
CA ASN A 98 -0.68 -2.79 4.98
C ASN A 98 -1.45 -2.01 6.06
N LEU A 99 -1.76 -2.65 7.20
CA LEU A 99 -2.46 -1.96 8.29
C LEU A 99 -1.65 -0.79 8.85
N TYR A 100 -0.34 -0.96 9.00
CA TYR A 100 0.57 0.10 9.43
C TYR A 100 0.60 1.26 8.41
N SER A 101 0.75 0.94 7.13
CA SER A 101 0.76 1.90 6.03
C SER A 101 -0.55 2.69 5.96
N TRP A 102 -1.68 1.99 6.01
CA TRP A 102 -3.02 2.57 6.03
C TRP A 102 -3.24 3.48 7.24
N ALA A 103 -2.88 3.04 8.45
CA ALA A 103 -3.06 3.83 9.67
C ALA A 103 -2.25 5.14 9.64
N ILE A 104 -1.02 5.09 9.13
CA ILE A 104 -0.19 6.29 8.96
C ILE A 104 -0.76 7.19 7.86
N GLY A 105 -1.20 6.61 6.73
CA GLY A 105 -1.86 7.34 5.66
C GLY A 105 -3.11 8.09 6.15
N GLU A 106 -3.96 7.42 6.92
CA GLU A 106 -5.15 8.01 7.53
C GLU A 106 -4.80 9.10 8.54
N LEU A 107 -3.77 8.90 9.38
CA LEU A 107 -3.31 9.93 10.32
C LEU A 107 -2.80 11.17 9.57
N ILE A 108 -2.06 10.98 8.48
CA ILE A 108 -1.60 12.04 7.60
C ILE A 108 -2.80 12.76 6.97
N LEU A 109 -3.79 12.04 6.46
CA LEU A 109 -4.98 12.65 5.85
C LEU A 109 -5.85 13.38 6.87
N ARG A 110 -5.96 12.90 8.11
CA ARG A 110 -6.70 13.59 9.17
C ARG A 110 -5.95 14.80 9.72
N GLY A 111 -4.63 14.71 9.87
CA GLY A 111 -3.79 15.79 10.40
C GLY A 111 -3.47 16.86 9.36
N LEU A 112 -3.10 16.47 8.15
CA LEU A 112 -2.75 17.35 7.04
C LEU A 112 -3.92 17.62 6.09
N GLY A 113 -5.06 16.94 6.22
CA GLY A 113 -6.24 17.13 5.37
C GLY A 113 -6.66 18.59 5.20
N PRO A 114 -6.76 19.40 6.28
CA PRO A 114 -7.12 20.81 6.16
C PRO A 114 -6.07 21.69 5.43
N ALA A 115 -4.81 21.26 5.41
CA ALA A 115 -3.70 21.97 4.76
C ALA A 115 -3.49 21.50 3.31
N LEU A 116 -3.62 20.20 3.06
CA LEU A 116 -3.58 19.61 1.72
C LEU A 116 -4.81 20.05 0.90
N VAL A 117 -6.00 20.16 1.50
CA VAL A 117 -7.17 20.72 0.79
C VAL A 117 -6.92 22.17 0.37
N ARG A 118 -6.31 23.01 1.22
CA ARG A 118 -5.99 24.41 0.90
C ARG A 118 -4.93 24.56 -0.20
N VAL A 119 -3.84 23.79 -0.12
CA VAL A 119 -2.75 23.85 -1.11
C VAL A 119 -3.17 23.31 -2.48
N TRP A 120 -4.09 22.34 -2.53
CA TRP A 120 -4.38 21.61 -3.78
C TRP A 120 -5.73 21.95 -4.43
N TYR A 121 -6.72 22.48 -3.70
CA TYR A 121 -8.00 22.93 -4.26
C TYR A 121 -8.11 24.43 -4.53
N GLY A 122 -7.07 25.22 -4.27
CA GLY A 122 -7.03 26.63 -4.67
C GLY A 122 -8.22 27.44 -4.15
N ARG A 123 -8.38 27.49 -2.82
CA ARG A 123 -9.01 28.62 -2.13
C ARG A 123 -8.13 29.05 -0.98
#